data_AF-A0A6V8KCY1-F1
#
_entry.id   AF-A0A6V8KCY1-F1
#
_cell.length_a   1.000
_cell.length_b   1.000
_cell.length_c   1.000
_cell.angle_alpha   90.00
_cell.angle_beta   90.00
_cell.angle_gamma   90.00
#
_symmetry.space_group_name_H-M   'P 1'
#
loop_
_entity.id
_entity.type
_entity.pdbx_description
1 polymer ?
#
loop_
_entity_poly.entity_id
_entity_poly.type
_entity_poly.pdbx_seq_one_letter_code
_entity_poly.pdbx_strand_id
1 'polypeptide(L)'
;MLLSVEEVMGAAEIADLLGVSRQRVQQLVSRPDFPPPATTLAMGKIWLASDVRAWVREHRPELADQETPSAAPPLGRRHGSRTSRMPKGKDSRPPRRRPKDD
;
A
#
# COMPACT_ATOMS: atom_id res chain seq x y z
N MET A 1 -29.21 1.85 26.69
CA MET A 1 -28.74 1.86 25.29
C MET A 1 -27.25 1.65 25.32
N LEU A 2 -26.75 0.53 24.80
CA LEU A 2 -25.32 0.39 24.52
C LEU A 2 -25.07 1.11 23.19
N LEU A 3 -24.29 2.18 23.22
CA LEU A 3 -23.76 2.77 22.00
C LEU A 3 -22.65 1.83 21.50
N SER A 4 -22.89 1.15 20.39
CA SER A 4 -21.83 0.42 19.70
C SER A 4 -20.81 1.43 19.19
N VAL A 5 -19.56 1.31 19.63
CA VAL A 5 -18.46 2.09 19.04
C VAL A 5 -18.09 1.40 17.74
N GLU A 6 -18.44 2.02 16.61
CA GLU A 6 -17.99 1.56 15.31
C GLU A 6 -16.49 1.80 15.15
N GLU A 7 -15.75 0.73 14.85
CA GLU A 7 -14.33 0.79 14.58
C GLU A 7 -14.07 1.48 13.23
N VAL A 8 -13.14 2.43 13.22
CA VAL A 8 -12.74 3.19 12.04
C VAL A 8 -11.29 2.96 11.68
N MET A 9 -10.96 3.10 10.40
CA MET A 9 -9.60 2.93 9.87
C MET A 9 -9.19 4.13 9.02
N GLY A 10 -7.94 4.56 9.17
CA GLY A 10 -7.27 5.43 8.22
C GLY A 10 -6.46 4.61 7.22
N ALA A 11 -5.76 5.30 6.33
CA ALA A 11 -4.94 4.65 5.29
C ALA A 11 -3.77 3.82 5.87
N ALA A 12 -3.34 4.08 7.10
CA ALA A 12 -2.28 3.32 7.75
C ALA A 12 -2.80 1.96 8.23
N GLU A 13 -3.93 1.96 8.93
CA GLU A 13 -4.56 0.76 9.45
C GLU A 13 -5.01 -0.16 8.31
N ILE A 14 -5.50 0.42 7.20
CA ILE A 14 -5.81 -0.33 5.97
C ILE A 14 -4.55 -0.95 5.36
N ALA A 15 -3.41 -0.25 5.41
CA ALA A 15 -2.16 -0.79 4.88
C ALA A 15 -1.70 -2.01 5.67
N ASP A 16 -1.80 -1.94 7.00
CA ASP A 16 -1.45 -3.03 7.91
C ASP A 16 -2.40 -4.22 7.73
N LEU A 17 -3.72 -3.97 7.66
CA LEU A 17 -4.73 -5.00 7.38
C LEU A 17 -4.45 -5.77 6.08
N LEU A 18 -4.03 -5.05 5.04
CA LEU A 18 -3.79 -5.63 3.72
C LEU A 18 -2.36 -6.16 3.53
N GLY A 19 -1.45 -5.91 4.47
CA GLY A 19 -0.02 -6.22 4.31
C GLY A 19 0.63 -5.49 3.12
N VAL A 20 0.17 -4.29 2.76
CA VAL A 20 0.66 -3.53 1.59
C VAL A 20 1.25 -2.17 1.99
N SER A 21 1.93 -1.50 1.05
CA SER A 21 2.43 -0.15 1.28
C SER A 21 1.29 0.89 1.33
N ARG A 22 1.50 2.00 2.04
CA ARG A 22 0.56 3.15 2.02
C ARG A 22 0.31 3.69 0.61
N GLN A 23 1.32 3.69 -0.26
CA GLN A 23 1.15 4.10 -1.66
C GLN A 23 0.17 3.16 -2.38
N ARG A 24 0.24 1.85 -2.12
CA ARG A 24 -0.70 0.88 -2.67
C ARG A 24 -2.11 1.13 -2.15
N VAL A 25 -2.28 1.47 -0.86
CA VAL A 25 -3.58 1.87 -0.32
C VAL A 25 -4.14 3.07 -1.06
N GLN A 26 -3.35 4.13 -1.31
CA GLN A 26 -3.83 5.30 -2.04
C GLN A 26 -4.34 4.97 -3.45
N GLN A 27 -3.71 4.01 -4.13
CA GLN A 27 -4.21 3.51 -5.41
C GLN A 27 -5.54 2.76 -5.27
N LEU A 28 -5.70 1.96 -4.22
CA LEU A 28 -6.92 1.20 -3.97
C LEU A 28 -8.09 2.12 -3.64
N VAL A 29 -7.90 3.06 -2.72
CA VAL A 29 -8.98 3.97 -2.27
C VAL A 29 -9.42 4.99 -3.33
N SER A 30 -8.69 5.07 -4.44
CA SER A 30 -9.06 5.87 -5.61
C SER A 30 -9.89 5.08 -6.62
N ARG A 31 -10.05 3.77 -6.43
CA ARG A 31 -10.86 2.94 -7.32
C ARG A 31 -12.35 3.11 -6.98
N PRO A 32 -13.24 3.02 -7.98
CA PRO A 32 -14.68 3.16 -7.78
C PRO A 32 -15.31 1.99 -7.03
N ASP A 33 -14.66 0.82 -7.00
CA ASP A 33 -15.11 -0.37 -6.27
C ASP A 33 -14.69 -0.37 -4.79
N PHE A 34 -13.83 0.57 -4.37
CA PHE A 34 -13.41 0.67 -2.98
C PHE A 34 -14.45 1.42 -2.14
N PRO A 35 -14.68 1.03 -0.87
CA PRO A 35 -15.67 1.68 -0.02
C PRO A 35 -15.50 3.20 0.07
N PRO A 36 -16.61 3.96 0.04
CA PRO A 36 -16.56 5.40 0.24
C PRO A 36 -16.06 5.71 1.67
N PRO A 37 -15.36 6.83 1.88
CA PRO A 37 -14.95 7.23 3.21
C PRO A 37 -16.17 7.62 4.06
N ALA A 38 -16.20 7.16 5.30
CA ALA A 38 -17.21 7.54 6.29
C ALA A 38 -17.08 9.02 6.67
N THR A 39 -15.85 9.53 6.73
CA THR A 39 -15.58 10.95 6.94
C THR A 39 -14.24 11.36 6.36
N THR A 40 -14.04 12.67 6.20
CA THR A 40 -12.76 13.26 5.79
C THR A 40 -12.38 14.34 6.80
N LEU A 41 -11.19 14.21 7.36
CA LEU A 41 -10.63 15.13 8.34
C LEU A 41 -9.31 15.71 7.80
N ALA A 42 -8.70 16.65 8.52
CA ALA A 42 -7.45 17.30 8.11
C ALA A 42 -6.28 16.31 7.89
N MET A 43 -6.23 15.21 8.66
CA MET A 43 -5.19 14.18 8.50
C MET A 43 -5.51 13.16 7.39
N GLY A 44 -6.72 13.18 6.83
CA GLY A 44 -7.12 12.34 5.70
C GLY A 44 -8.53 11.75 5.79
N LYS A 45 -8.80 10.84 4.85
CA LYS A 45 -10.04 10.05 4.78
C LYS A 45 -10.05 8.96 5.85
N ILE A 46 -11.23 8.70 6.40
CA ILE A 46 -11.51 7.66 7.38
C ILE A 46 -12.63 6.77 6.85
N TRP A 47 -12.48 5.46 7.01
CA TRP A 47 -13.44 4.44 6.58
C TRP A 47 -13.98 3.66 7.77
N LEU A 48 -15.18 3.11 7.63
CA LEU A 48 -15.67 2.09 8.55
C LEU A 48 -14.85 0.82 8.35
N ALA A 49 -14.36 0.25 9.46
CA ALA A 49 -13.59 -0.99 9.41
C ALA A 49 -14.43 -2.16 8.88
N SER A 50 -15.75 -2.16 9.12
CA SER A 50 -16.70 -3.13 8.56
C SER A 50 -16.67 -3.17 7.03
N ASP A 51 -16.71 -2.00 6.40
CA ASP A 51 -16.83 -1.87 4.95
C ASP A 51 -15.54 -2.28 4.26
N VAL A 52 -14.39 -1.88 4.83
CA VAL A 52 -13.08 -2.31 4.35
C VAL A 52 -12.96 -3.83 4.45
N ARG A 53 -13.33 -4.43 5.59
CA ARG A 53 -13.29 -5.90 5.75
C ARG A 53 -14.26 -6.62 4.81
N ALA A 54 -15.45 -6.07 4.58
CA ALA A 54 -16.39 -6.62 3.60
C ALA A 54 -15.81 -6.62 2.19
N TRP A 55 -15.23 -5.48 1.79
CA TRP A 55 -14.55 -5.35 0.50
C TRP A 55 -13.36 -6.32 0.37
N VAL A 56 -12.57 -6.53 1.42
CA VAL A 56 -11.48 -7.52 1.44
C VAL A 56 -12.00 -8.93 1.20
N ARG A 57 -13.08 -9.34 1.87
CA ARG A 57 -13.67 -10.67 1.67
C ARG A 57 -14.12 -10.90 0.22
N GLU A 58 -14.66 -9.88 -0.42
CA GLU A 58 -15.14 -9.97 -1.80
C GLU A 58 -14.00 -9.95 -2.83
N HIS A 59 -13.00 -9.09 -2.64
CA HIS A 59 -11.99 -8.81 -3.65
C HIS A 59 -10.65 -9.51 -3.41
N ARG A 60 -10.44 -10.06 -2.19
CA ARG A 60 -9.20 -10.70 -1.73
C ARG A 60 -9.50 -11.86 -0.76
N PRO A 61 -10.19 -12.91 -1.24
CA PRO A 61 -10.55 -14.05 -0.39
C PRO A 61 -9.34 -14.70 0.29
N GLU A 62 -8.15 -14.65 -0.33
CA GLU A 62 -6.90 -15.18 0.24
C GLU A 62 -6.45 -14.50 1.55
N LEU A 63 -6.93 -13.27 1.81
CA LEU A 63 -6.65 -12.53 3.05
C LEU A 63 -7.74 -12.73 4.11
N ALA A 64 -8.92 -13.24 3.74
CA ALA A 64 -10.03 -13.45 4.67
C ALA A 64 -9.79 -14.63 5.62
N ASP A 65 -9.02 -15.63 5.19
CA ASP A 65 -8.73 -16.83 5.98
C ASP A 65 -7.62 -16.62 7.04
N GLN A 66 -6.93 -15.47 7.01
CA GLN A 66 -5.80 -15.14 7.89
C GLN A 66 -6.27 -14.36 9.13
N GLU A 67 -7.28 -14.85 9.84
CA GLU A 67 -7.76 -14.24 11.09
C GLU A 67 -6.82 -14.59 12.25
N THR A 68 -5.63 -13.99 12.29
CA THR A 68 -4.71 -14.10 13.44
C THR A 68 -4.98 -12.95 14.43
N PRO A 69 -5.24 -13.23 15.73
CA PRO A 69 -5.49 -12.20 16.73
C PRO A 69 -4.31 -11.23 16.85
N SER A 70 -4.62 -9.95 16.70
CA SER A 70 -3.73 -8.81 16.85
C SER A 70 -3.14 -8.72 18.26
N ALA A 71 -1.85 -9.02 18.40
CA ALA A 71 -1.04 -8.60 19.54
C ALA A 71 -0.18 -7.41 19.11
N ALA A 72 -0.74 -6.21 19.28
CA ALA A 72 -0.12 -4.90 19.06
C ALA A 72 0.36 -4.58 17.62
N PRO A 73 0.16 -3.34 17.12
CA PRO A 73 0.75 -2.96 15.85
C PRO A 73 2.27 -3.06 15.96
N PRO A 74 2.99 -3.69 15.00
CA PRO A 74 4.44 -3.62 14.98
C PRO A 74 4.81 -2.15 14.80
N LEU A 75 5.22 -1.52 15.90
CA LEU A 75 5.77 -0.16 15.90
C LEU A 75 6.92 -0.13 14.90
N GLY A 76 6.66 0.49 13.74
CA GLY A 76 7.67 0.87 12.77
C GLY A 76 8.35 -0.27 12.01
N ARG A 77 7.64 -0.95 11.10
CA ARG A 77 8.34 -1.51 9.92
C ARG A 77 8.54 -0.41 8.89
N ARG A 78 9.73 0.19 8.88
CA ARG A 78 10.21 0.98 7.74
C ARG A 78 10.32 0.06 6.53
N HIS A 79 9.26 -0.06 5.72
CA HIS A 79 9.37 -0.61 4.38
C HIS A 79 10.10 0.41 3.48
N GLY A 80 11.42 0.45 3.63
CA GLY A 80 12.30 1.00 2.60
C GLY A 80 12.27 0.05 1.42
N SER A 81 11.52 0.39 0.37
CA SER A 81 11.61 -0.30 -0.92
C SER A 81 11.31 0.68 -2.06
N ARG A 82 12.16 1.71 -2.19
CA ARG A 82 12.44 2.26 -3.51
C ARG A 82 13.55 1.41 -4.11
N THR A 83 13.12 0.47 -4.94
CA THR A 83 13.78 0.08 -6.19
C THR A 83 15.14 0.74 -6.43
N SER A 84 16.22 0.00 -6.18
CA SER A 84 17.42 0.16 -7.00
C SER A 84 17.04 -0.25 -8.42
N ARG A 85 16.46 0.69 -9.18
CA ARG A 85 16.31 0.57 -10.63
C ARG A 85 17.65 1.03 -11.20
N MET A 86 18.51 0.07 -11.52
CA MET A 86 19.65 0.29 -12.41
C MET A 86 19.15 1.02 -13.68
N PRO A 87 19.73 2.15 -14.11
CA PRO A 87 19.50 2.62 -15.45
C PRO A 87 20.16 1.64 -16.41
N LYS A 88 19.34 0.95 -17.21
CA LYS A 88 19.78 0.07 -18.30
C LYS A 88 20.28 0.97 -19.44
N GLY A 89 21.54 1.40 -19.35
CA GLY A 89 22.24 2.10 -20.42
C GLY A 89 22.49 1.14 -21.58
N LYS A 90 21.72 1.32 -22.65
CA LYS A 90 21.94 0.73 -23.98
C LYS A 90 23.22 1.33 -24.58
N ASP A 91 24.00 0.48 -25.26
CA ASP A 91 24.95 0.83 -26.33
C ASP A 91 26.05 1.86 -25.98
N SER A 92 27.10 1.40 -25.29
CA SER A 92 28.42 2.04 -25.35
C SER A 92 29.39 1.11 -26.09
N ARG A 93 29.30 1.12 -27.42
CA ARG A 93 30.37 0.62 -28.29
C ARG A 93 31.59 1.53 -28.04
N PRO A 94 32.76 1.04 -27.60
CA PRO A 94 33.91 1.91 -27.41
C PRO A 94 34.32 2.50 -28.77
N PRO A 95 34.69 3.80 -28.86
CA PRO A 95 35.23 4.35 -30.09
C PRO A 95 36.52 3.60 -30.43
N ARG A 96 36.60 3.07 -31.65
CA ARG A 96 37.84 2.53 -32.22
C ARG A 96 38.88 3.66 -32.20
N ARG A 97 39.91 3.55 -31.37
CA ARG A 97 41.11 4.36 -31.52
C ARG A 97 41.71 4.01 -32.87
N ARG A 98 41.73 4.96 -33.81
CA ARG A 98 42.65 4.89 -34.95
C ARG A 98 44.06 5.12 -34.38
N PRO A 99 45.08 4.34 -34.79
CA PRO A 99 46.46 4.71 -34.54
C PRO A 99 46.73 6.08 -35.18
N LYS A 100 47.48 6.95 -34.48
CA LYS A 100 48.18 8.05 -35.15
C LYS A 100 49.41 7.40 -35.78
N ASP A 101 49.51 7.49 -37.09
CA ASP A 101 50.75 7.20 -37.80
C ASP A 101 51.75 8.35 -37.51
N ASP A 102 52.96 8.00 -37.06
CA ASP A 102 54.17 8.83 -37.09
C ASP A 102 54.89 8.63 -38.44
#